data_AF-D5BKA3-F1
#
_entry.id   AF-D5BKA3-F1
#
_cell.length_a   1.000
_cell.length_b   1.000
_cell.length_c   1.000
_cell.angle_alpha   90.00
_cell.angle_beta   90.00
_cell.angle_gamma   90.00
#
_symmetry.space_group_name_H-M   'P 1'
#
loop_
_entity.id
_entity.type
_entity.pdbx_description
1 polymer ?
#
loop_
_entity_poly.entity_id
_entity_poly.type
_entity_poly.pdbx_seq_one_letter_code
_entity_poly.pdbx_strand_id
1 'polypeptide(L)'
;MAYASLGILIFALLVNEFREPLLGIKKVYAPHNFGFNFVFFLPSMLTAIGLGFAVIGRTTKYWKAWTDFNKKLKLIGLSIPAIGIWLFMIIKIFIN
;
A
#
# COMPACT_ATOMS: atom_id res chain seq x y z
N MET A 1 -6.09 -10.76 4.18
CA MET A 1 -6.18 -9.29 4.30
C MET A 1 -4.80 -8.66 4.51
N ALA A 2 -4.07 -8.92 5.60
CA ALA A 2 -2.73 -8.33 5.81
C ALA A 2 -1.73 -8.71 4.70
N TYR A 3 -1.62 -10.01 4.39
CA TYR A 3 -0.79 -10.48 3.28
C TYR A 3 -1.25 -9.95 1.91
N ALA A 4 -2.55 -9.74 1.72
CA ALA A 4 -3.09 -9.17 0.49
C ALA A 4 -2.75 -7.68 0.37
N SER A 5 -2.87 -6.91 1.47
CA SER A 5 -2.44 -5.51 1.54
C SER A 5 -0.97 -5.37 1.16
N LEU A 6 -0.09 -6.15 1.81
CA LEU A 6 1.34 -6.14 1.52
C LEU A 6 1.64 -6.62 0.09
N GLY A 7 0.96 -7.67 -0.38
CA GLY A 7 1.12 -8.19 -1.74
C GLY A 7 0.73 -7.16 -2.81
N ILE A 8 -0.42 -6.50 -2.65
CA ILE A 8 -0.86 -5.43 -3.54
C ILE A 8 0.13 -4.26 -3.52
N LEU A 9 0.62 -3.88 -2.33
CA LEU A 9 1.62 -2.82 -2.20
C LEU A 9 2.90 -3.16 -2.97
N ILE A 10 3.50 -4.31 -2.70
CA ILE A 10 4.75 -4.74 -3.36
C ILE A 10 4.52 -4.84 -4.87
N PHE A 11 3.42 -5.43 -5.30
CA PHE A 11 3.09 -5.56 -6.72
C PHE A 11 2.94 -4.19 -7.40
N ALA A 12 2.17 -3.26 -6.80
CA ALA A 12 1.98 -1.92 -7.35
C ALA A 12 3.30 -1.15 -7.45
N LEU A 13 4.18 -1.29 -6.44
CA LEU A 13 5.52 -0.67 -6.45
C LEU A 13 6.41 -1.27 -7.54
N LEU A 14 6.42 -2.59 -7.69
CA LEU A 14 7.19 -3.26 -8.75
C LEU A 14 6.71 -2.86 -10.13
N VAL A 15 5.39 -2.89 -10.37
CA VAL A 15 4.82 -2.46 -11.66
C VAL A 15 5.15 -1.00 -11.94
N ASN A 16 5.09 -0.12 -10.93
CA ASN A 16 5.46 1.27 -11.09
C ASN A 16 6.96 1.47 -11.36
N GLU A 17 7.83 0.67 -10.75
CA GLU A 17 9.27 0.73 -10.97
C GLU A 17 9.65 0.25 -12.38
N PHE A 18 9.05 -0.86 -12.81
CA PHE A 18 9.26 -1.48 -14.12
C PHE A 18 8.27 -1.01 -15.20
N ARG A 19 7.56 0.11 -14.99
CA ARG A 19 6.53 0.58 -15.93
C ARG A 19 7.07 0.93 -17.32
N GLU A 20 8.32 1.36 -17.41
CA GLU A 20 8.95 1.67 -18.69
C GLU A 20 9.25 0.39 -19.51
N PRO A 21 9.95 -0.63 -18.97
CA PRO A 21 10.16 -1.88 -19.70
C PRO A 21 8.87 -2.71 -19.89
N LEU A 22 7.90 -2.64 -18.97
CA LEU A 22 6.67 -3.45 -19.05
C LEU A 22 5.59 -2.81 -19.92
N LEU A 23 5.44 -1.49 -19.86
CA LEU A 23 4.30 -0.77 -20.42
C LEU A 23 4.72 0.36 -21.38
N GLY A 24 6.02 0.60 -21.57
CA GLY A 24 6.54 1.70 -22.40
C GLY A 24 6.31 3.10 -21.80
N ILE A 25 5.93 3.17 -20.52
CA ILE A 25 5.55 4.41 -19.84
C ILE A 25 6.80 5.05 -19.22
N LYS A 26 7.24 6.20 -19.75
CA LYS A 26 8.45 6.88 -19.25
C LYS A 26 8.24 7.45 -17.85
N LYS A 27 9.32 7.54 -17.06
CA LYS A 27 9.25 8.10 -15.70
C LYS A 27 9.01 9.63 -15.62
N VAL A 28 9.16 10.33 -16.74
CA VAL A 28 9.04 11.80 -16.84
C VAL A 28 7.58 12.26 -16.78
N TYR A 29 7.30 13.42 -16.18
CA TYR A 29 5.95 13.99 -16.13
C TYR A 29 5.37 14.15 -17.54
N ALA A 30 4.36 13.36 -17.86
CA ALA A 30 3.75 13.32 -19.18
C ALA A 30 2.29 12.84 -19.08
N PRO A 31 1.40 13.23 -20.00
CA PRO A 31 -0.02 12.89 -19.94
C PRO A 31 -0.31 11.38 -19.85
N HIS A 32 0.55 10.53 -20.42
CA HIS A 32 0.42 9.07 -20.35
C HIS A 32 0.67 8.49 -18.94
N ASN A 33 1.38 9.20 -18.06
CA ASN A 33 1.52 8.83 -16.65
C ASN A 33 0.23 9.10 -15.85
N PHE A 34 -0.59 10.07 -16.28
CA PHE A 34 -1.84 10.37 -15.60
C PHE A 34 -2.79 9.17 -15.61
N GLY A 35 -2.97 8.54 -16.78
CA GLY A 35 -3.83 7.36 -16.92
C GLY A 35 -3.35 6.18 -16.07
N PHE A 36 -2.05 5.85 -16.12
CA PHE A 36 -1.49 4.79 -15.28
C PHE A 36 -1.65 5.07 -13.79
N ASN A 37 -1.39 6.31 -13.37
CA ASN A 37 -1.51 6.68 -11.96
C ASN A 37 -2.96 6.63 -11.48
N PHE A 38 -3.91 7.13 -12.27
CA PHE A 38 -5.31 7.24 -11.87
C PHE A 38 -6.05 5.90 -11.96
N VAL A 39 -5.75 5.07 -12.96
CA VAL A 39 -6.48 3.81 -13.22
C VAL A 39 -5.87 2.63 -12.47
N PHE A 40 -4.55 2.61 -12.28
CA PHE A 40 -3.86 1.47 -11.67
C PHE A 40 -3.20 1.81 -10.34
N PHE A 41 -2.26 2.75 -10.33
CA PHE A 41 -1.38 2.94 -9.17
C PHE A 41 -2.16 3.45 -7.95
N LEU A 42 -2.92 4.52 -8.10
CA LEU A 42 -3.67 5.14 -7.00
C LEU A 42 -4.76 4.21 -6.44
N PRO A 43 -5.61 3.56 -7.27
CA PRO A 43 -6.57 2.58 -6.76
C PRO A 43 -5.92 1.40 -6.02
N SER A 44 -4.79 0.88 -6.54
CA SER A 44 -4.06 -0.21 -5.89
C SER A 44 -3.49 0.20 -4.53
N MET A 45 -2.90 1.39 -4.45
CA MET A 45 -2.34 1.91 -3.21
C MET A 45 -3.44 2.20 -2.17
N LEU A 46 -4.57 2.79 -2.59
CA LEU A 46 -5.74 3.00 -1.72
C LEU A 46 -6.31 1.67 -1.20
N THR A 47 -6.39 0.66 -2.05
CA THR A 47 -6.82 -0.70 -1.67
C THR A 47 -5.86 -1.30 -0.65
N ALA A 48 -4.54 -1.18 -0.87
CA ALA A 48 -3.54 -1.69 0.05
C ALA A 48 -3.67 -1.04 1.44
N ILE A 49 -3.83 0.29 1.51
CA ILE A 49 -4.07 0.99 2.78
C ILE A 49 -5.40 0.57 3.41
N GLY A 50 -6.49 0.55 2.64
CA GLY A 50 -7.81 0.21 3.16
C GLY A 50 -7.81 -1.17 3.82
N LEU A 51 -7.15 -2.15 3.19
CA LEU A 51 -6.94 -3.47 3.76
C LEU A 51 -6.02 -3.44 4.99
N GLY A 52 -4.97 -2.61 4.98
CA GLY A 52 -4.07 -2.42 6.12
C GLY A 52 -4.81 -1.88 7.36
N PHE A 53 -5.60 -0.82 7.20
CA PHE A 53 -6.44 -0.28 8.26
C PHE A 53 -7.53 -1.25 8.71
N ALA A 54 -8.16 -1.98 7.78
CA ALA A 54 -9.15 -2.99 8.13
C ALA A 54 -8.55 -4.11 9.00
N VAL A 55 -7.30 -4.53 8.73
CA VAL A 55 -6.58 -5.49 9.56
C VAL A 55 -6.31 -4.91 10.94
N ILE A 56 -5.74 -3.71 11.02
CA ILE A 56 -5.44 -3.06 12.31
C ILE A 56 -6.74 -2.91 13.13
N GLY A 57 -7.79 -2.35 12.53
CA GLY A 57 -9.09 -2.16 13.18
C GLY A 57 -9.70 -3.47 13.68
N ARG A 58 -9.66 -4.54 12.87
CA ARG A 58 -10.16 -5.86 13.28
C ARG A 58 -9.31 -6.47 14.40
N THR A 59 -7.98 -6.39 14.31
CA THR A 59 -7.08 -6.92 15.33
C THR A 59 -7.25 -6.18 16.66
N THR A 60 -7.44 -4.86 16.64
CA THR A 60 -7.70 -4.05 17.83
C THR A 60 -9.09 -4.32 18.41
N LYS A 61 -10.14 -4.44 17.58
CA LYS A 61 -11.51 -4.73 18.03
C LYS A 61 -11.61 -6.08 18.75
N TYR A 62 -10.94 -7.11 18.22
CA TYR A 62 -10.96 -8.46 18.80
C TYR A 62 -9.72 -8.77 19.65
N TRP A 63 -9.07 -7.74 20.19
CA TRP A 63 -7.79 -7.87 20.89
C TRP A 63 -7.83 -8.86 22.06
N LYS A 64 -8.92 -8.88 22.83
CA LYS A 64 -9.10 -9.79 23.98
C LYS A 64 -9.51 -11.22 23.59
N ALA A 65 -10.08 -11.41 22.40
CA ALA A 65 -10.58 -12.71 21.94
C ALA A 65 -9.47 -13.60 21.35
N TRP A 66 -8.36 -13.01 20.91
CA TRP A 66 -7.24 -13.73 20.32
C TRP A 66 -6.19 -13.99 21.39
N THR A 67 -5.87 -15.26 21.67
CA THR A 67 -4.90 -15.66 22.70
C THR A 67 -3.45 -15.54 22.21
N ASP A 68 -3.22 -15.67 20.91
CA ASP A 68 -1.87 -15.64 20.33
C ASP A 68 -1.40 -14.20 20.06
N PHE A 69 -0.55 -13.68 20.94
CA PHE A 69 -0.01 -12.33 20.85
C PHE A 69 0.93 -12.14 19.64
N ASN A 70 1.76 -13.14 19.33
CA ASN A 70 2.73 -13.07 18.23
C ASN A 70 2.02 -12.93 16.87
N LYS A 71 0.90 -13.62 16.68
CA LYS A 71 0.09 -13.47 15.46
C LYS A 71 -0.50 -12.06 15.31
N LYS A 72 -0.93 -11.43 16.40
CA LYS A 72 -1.47 -10.05 16.35
C LYS A 72 -0.40 -9.06 15.88
N LEU A 73 0.78 -9.12 16.51
CA LEU A 73 1.89 -8.23 16.16
C LEU A 73 2.35 -8.46 14.72
N LYS A 74 2.40 -9.70 14.25
CA LYS A 74 2.73 -9.99 12.85
C LYS A 74 1.72 -9.37 11.88
N LEU A 75 0.42 -9.48 12.15
CA LEU A 75 -0.62 -8.91 11.28
C LEU A 75 -0.59 -7.39 11.24
N ILE A 76 -0.37 -6.75 12.38
CA ILE A 76 -0.19 -5.29 12.47
C ILE A 76 1.09 -4.88 11.75
N GLY A 77 2.21 -5.55 12.04
CA GLY A 77 3.51 -5.29 11.42
C GLY A 77 3.47 -5.39 9.90
N LEU A 78 2.78 -6.39 9.34
CA LEU A 78 2.60 -6.53 7.89
C LEU A 78 1.75 -5.41 7.27
N SER A 79 0.94 -4.71 8.07
CA SER A 79 0.08 -3.61 7.61
C SER A 79 0.80 -2.25 7.67
N ILE A 80 1.89 -2.13 8.45
CA ILE A 80 2.65 -0.89 8.62
C ILE A 80 3.25 -0.38 7.30
N PRO A 81 3.90 -1.19 6.44
CA PRO A 81 4.50 -0.70 5.20
C PRO A 81 3.52 0.03 4.29
N ALA A 82 2.30 -0.47 4.16
CA ALA A 82 1.27 0.16 3.32
C ALA A 82 0.90 1.56 3.82
N ILE A 83 0.77 1.72 5.14
CA ILE A 83 0.44 3.00 5.78
C ILE A 83 1.65 3.94 5.76
N GLY A 84 2.84 3.42 6.08
CA GLY A 84 4.07 4.19 6.17
C GLY A 84 4.50 4.79 4.84
N ILE A 85 4.41 4.03 3.74
CA ILE A 85 4.71 4.53 2.39
C ILE A 85 3.76 5.66 2.02
N TRP A 86 2.48 5.53 2.32
CA TRP A 86 1.51 6.57 2.02
C TRP A 86 1.71 7.83 2.86
N LEU A 87 1.99 7.66 4.15
CA LEU A 87 2.31 8.77 5.04
C LEU A 87 3.55 9.52 4.54
N PHE A 88 4.60 8.78 4.14
CA PHE A 88 5.80 9.35 3.54
C PHE A 88 5.52 10.13 2.25
N MET A 89 4.67 9.60 1.37
CA MET A 89 4.26 10.31 0.15
C MET A 89 3.53 11.61 0.46
N ILE A 90 2.58 11.61 1.41
CA ILE A 90 1.87 12.82 1.85
C ILE A 90 2.85 13.84 2.41
N ILE A 91 3.73 13.43 3.34
CA ILE A 91 4.72 14.31 3.97
C ILE A 91 5.60 14.96 2.90
N LYS A 92 6.05 14.20 1.90
CA LYS A 92 6.82 14.74 0.78
C LYS A 92 6.07 15.77 -0.06
N ILE A 93 4.75 15.70 -0.17
CA ILE A 93 3.96 16.70 -0.90
C ILE A 93 3.93 18.05 -0.17
N PHE A 94 4.01 18.04 1.17
CA PHE A 94 3.92 19.27 1.97
C PHE A 94 5.27 19.88 2.35
N ILE A 95 6.33 19.07 2.42
CA ILE A 95 7.69 19.53 2.78
C ILE A 95 8.50 19.95 1.54
N ASN A 96 8.01 19.63 0.34
CA ASN A 96 8.69 19.87 -0.93
C ASN A 96 7.84 20.76 -1.84
#